data_AF-A0A9P6LNR2-F1
#
_entry.id   AF-A0A9P6LNR2-F1
#
_cell.length_a   1.000
_cell.length_b   1.000
_cell.length_c   1.000
_cell.angle_alpha   90.00
_cell.angle_beta   90.00
_cell.angle_gamma   90.00
#
_symmetry.space_group_name_H-M   'P 1'
#
loop_
_entity.id
_entity.type
_entity.pdbx_description
1 polymer ?
#
loop_
_entity_poly.entity_id
_entity_poly.type
_entity_poly.pdbx_seq_one_letter_code
_entity_poly.pdbx_strand_id
1 'polypeptide(L)'
;MELYRHLTQEEVDELKNIDDNLVSWTSSLLVALQGAFYTSVTKPSPAGLSGVHILMVDTSGFHMNVFARTTEVMGLLKGKSEKLDRLHNARTAAPPTHDLSEWLSQSCINVTEDGWVFSLEKLIDCGLLELCPWFSDRSKWSTWAERVAELRQANFVDHEPSTVQADEEKRVDLAIVELAMELVDVTPAGPALAWADLSRVPNLKRSRSQTKNAKRELIVLVVSV
;
A
#
# COMPACT_ATOMS: atom_id res chain seq x y z
N MET A 1 -13.05 -14.98 -11.80
CA MET A 1 -12.15 -15.99 -11.22
C MET A 1 -10.85 -15.34 -10.74
N GLU A 2 -10.21 -14.47 -11.54
CA GLU A 2 -9.01 -13.70 -11.15
C GLU A 2 -9.20 -12.83 -9.91
N LEU A 3 -10.21 -11.95 -9.90
CA LEU A 3 -10.52 -11.09 -8.77
C LEU A 3 -10.78 -11.88 -7.46
N TYR A 4 -11.48 -13.01 -7.55
CA TYR A 4 -11.70 -13.88 -6.40
C TYR A 4 -10.38 -14.37 -5.79
N ARG A 5 -9.46 -14.84 -6.66
CA ARG A 5 -8.15 -15.37 -6.26
C ARG A 5 -7.25 -14.28 -5.67
N HIS A 6 -7.19 -13.13 -6.31
CA HIS A 6 -6.42 -11.97 -5.84
C HIS A 6 -6.88 -11.56 -4.43
N LEU A 7 -8.20 -11.49 -4.23
CA LEU A 7 -8.81 -11.13 -2.95
C LEU A 7 -8.63 -12.19 -1.86
N THR A 8 -8.55 -13.48 -2.21
CA THR A 8 -8.37 -14.57 -1.23
C THR A 8 -6.92 -14.95 -0.97
N GLN A 9 -5.97 -14.37 -1.73
CA GLN A 9 -4.54 -14.73 -1.74
C GLN A 9 -4.31 -16.24 -1.88
N GLU A 10 -5.22 -16.95 -2.54
CA GLU A 10 -5.08 -18.39 -2.78
C GLU A 10 -4.12 -18.63 -3.96
N GLU A 11 -2.89 -19.00 -3.64
CA GLU A 11 -1.98 -19.59 -4.62
C GLU A 11 -2.43 -21.02 -4.92
N VAL A 12 -3.19 -21.20 -6.00
CA VAL A 12 -3.47 -22.52 -6.56
C VAL A 12 -2.36 -22.83 -7.57
N ASP A 13 -1.45 -23.74 -7.20
CA ASP A 13 -0.29 -24.16 -8.01
C ASP A 13 -0.64 -24.56 -9.45
N GLU A 14 -1.85 -25.09 -9.69
CA GLU A 14 -2.32 -25.56 -10.99
C GLU A 14 -2.74 -24.45 -11.97
N LEU A 15 -2.81 -23.19 -11.53
CA LEU A 15 -3.28 -22.05 -12.34
C LEU A 15 -2.33 -20.84 -12.34
N LYS A 16 -1.02 -21.08 -12.16
CA LYS A 16 0.10 -20.10 -12.27
C LYS A 16 0.18 -19.33 -13.61
N ASN A 17 -0.75 -19.57 -14.53
CA ASN A 17 -0.69 -19.14 -15.93
C ASN A 17 -1.82 -18.18 -16.32
N ILE A 18 -2.54 -17.62 -15.35
CA ILE A 18 -3.46 -16.50 -15.59
C ILE A 18 -2.74 -15.25 -15.10
N ASP A 19 -2.44 -14.35 -16.03
CA ASP A 19 -1.85 -13.03 -15.76
C ASP A 19 -2.82 -12.23 -14.88
N ASP A 20 -2.71 -12.39 -13.55
CA ASP A 20 -3.41 -11.53 -12.60
C ASP A 20 -2.85 -10.13 -12.75
N ASN A 21 -3.59 -9.29 -13.47
CA ASN A 21 -3.21 -7.92 -13.73
C ASN A 21 -3.70 -6.96 -12.63
N LEU A 22 -4.23 -7.47 -11.52
CA LEU A 22 -4.63 -6.63 -10.40
C LEU A 22 -3.41 -6.25 -9.56
N VAL A 23 -3.33 -4.97 -9.24
CA VAL A 23 -2.34 -4.46 -8.28
C VAL A 23 -3.10 -4.01 -7.04
N SER A 24 -2.71 -4.55 -5.89
CA SER A 24 -3.21 -4.14 -4.58
C SER A 24 -2.45 -2.92 -4.08
N TRP A 25 -3.17 -1.90 -3.66
CA TRP A 25 -2.64 -0.70 -3.07
C TRP A 25 -3.29 -0.44 -1.71
N THR A 26 -2.71 0.42 -0.88
CA THR A 26 -3.31 0.85 0.39
C THR A 26 -3.22 2.36 0.55
N SER A 27 -4.24 2.99 1.14
CA SER A 27 -4.16 4.40 1.56
C SER A 27 -3.64 4.58 2.99
N SER A 28 -3.21 3.50 3.67
CA SER A 28 -2.65 3.55 5.02
C SER A 28 -1.16 3.24 4.97
N LEU A 29 -0.33 4.21 5.36
CA LEU A 29 1.13 4.01 5.38
C LEU A 29 1.55 3.02 6.46
N LEU A 30 0.80 2.94 7.57
CA LEU A 30 0.94 1.89 8.59
C LEU A 30 0.84 0.48 7.98
N VAL A 31 -0.18 0.26 7.13
CA VAL A 31 -0.38 -1.02 6.43
C VAL A 31 0.78 -1.31 5.48
N ALA A 32 1.22 -0.32 4.71
CA ALA A 32 2.32 -0.46 3.76
C ALA A 32 3.66 -0.75 4.48
N LEU A 33 4.00 -0.01 5.54
CA LEU A 33 5.23 -0.21 6.30
C LEU A 33 5.26 -1.58 6.96
N GLN A 34 4.17 -2.00 7.62
CA GLN A 34 4.10 -3.34 8.18
C GLN A 34 4.20 -4.41 7.08
N GLY A 35 3.60 -4.17 5.91
CA GLY A 35 3.72 -5.03 4.74
C GLY A 35 5.16 -5.13 4.21
N ALA A 36 5.93 -4.04 4.26
CA ALA A 36 7.35 -4.01 3.90
C ALA A 36 8.19 -4.85 4.88
N PHE A 37 7.98 -4.70 6.19
CA PHE A 37 8.64 -5.54 7.20
C PHE A 37 8.28 -7.02 7.02
N TYR A 38 7.00 -7.32 6.81
CA TYR A 38 6.53 -8.68 6.53
C TYR A 38 7.16 -9.29 5.29
N THR A 39 7.24 -8.53 4.21
CA THR A 39 7.85 -8.97 2.95
C THR A 39 9.34 -9.23 3.14
N SER A 40 10.05 -8.41 3.92
CA SER A 40 11.49 -8.60 4.17
C SER A 40 11.83 -9.94 4.84
N VAL A 41 10.90 -10.48 5.65
CA VAL A 41 11.07 -11.76 6.35
C VAL A 41 10.53 -12.94 5.55
N THR A 42 9.38 -12.78 4.88
CA THR A 42 8.69 -13.88 4.18
C THR A 42 9.17 -14.09 2.75
N LYS A 43 9.68 -13.03 2.12
CA LYS A 43 10.24 -13.03 0.76
C LYS A 43 11.60 -12.33 0.79
N PRO A 44 12.60 -12.90 1.50
CA PRO A 44 13.89 -12.26 1.69
C PRO A 44 14.59 -12.05 0.34
N SER A 45 14.94 -10.80 0.05
CA SER A 45 15.79 -10.44 -1.09
C SER A 45 17.27 -10.63 -0.71
N PRO A 46 18.17 -11.02 -1.63
CA PRO A 46 19.61 -10.98 -1.41
C PRO A 46 20.12 -9.59 -1.00
N ALA A 47 19.42 -8.54 -1.40
CA ALA A 47 19.69 -7.15 -1.05
C ALA A 47 19.21 -6.78 0.37
N GLY A 48 18.58 -7.70 1.11
CA GLY A 48 18.05 -7.45 2.44
C GLY A 48 16.94 -6.39 2.43
N LEU A 49 16.98 -5.47 3.40
CA LEU A 49 16.00 -4.39 3.51
C LEU A 49 16.09 -3.37 2.36
N SER A 50 17.25 -3.28 1.69
CA SER A 50 17.41 -2.42 0.51
C SER A 50 16.65 -2.95 -0.72
N GLY A 51 16.29 -4.24 -0.73
CA GLY A 51 15.49 -4.87 -1.79
C GLY A 51 13.97 -4.65 -1.64
N VAL A 52 13.51 -4.23 -0.46
CA VAL A 52 12.09 -3.94 -0.21
C VAL A 52 11.85 -2.45 -0.37
N HIS A 53 10.92 -2.10 -1.25
CA HIS A 53 10.63 -0.73 -1.63
C HIS A 53 9.18 -0.36 -1.31
N ILE A 54 8.99 0.90 -0.97
CA ILE A 54 7.69 1.54 -0.77
C ILE A 54 7.53 2.57 -1.87
N LEU A 55 6.50 2.40 -2.69
CA LEU A 55 6.06 3.33 -3.72
C LEU A 55 4.87 4.12 -3.16
N MET A 56 5.00 5.44 -3.08
CA MET A 56 3.91 6.36 -2.75
C MET A 56 3.50 7.12 -4.01
N VAL A 57 2.20 7.30 -4.22
CA VAL A 57 1.67 7.96 -5.43
C VAL A 57 0.66 9.02 -5.05
N ASP A 58 0.77 10.23 -5.62
CA ASP A 58 -0.27 11.25 -5.56
C ASP A 58 -1.42 10.89 -6.51
N THR A 59 -2.58 10.53 -5.95
CA THR A 59 -3.71 10.10 -6.78
C THR A 59 -4.44 11.26 -7.47
N SER A 60 -4.14 12.52 -7.15
CA SER A 60 -4.86 13.68 -7.68
C SER A 60 -4.70 13.86 -9.19
N GLY A 61 -3.65 13.28 -9.78
CA GLY A 61 -3.41 13.25 -11.23
C GLY A 61 -4.18 12.15 -11.98
N PHE A 62 -4.78 11.18 -11.29
CA PHE A 62 -5.42 10.02 -11.92
C PHE A 62 -6.86 10.29 -12.34
N HIS A 63 -7.28 9.61 -13.40
CA HIS A 63 -8.68 9.61 -13.81
C HIS A 63 -9.57 8.94 -12.75
N MET A 64 -10.84 9.36 -12.69
CA MET A 64 -11.84 8.67 -11.88
C MET A 64 -11.93 7.19 -12.27
N ASN A 65 -12.14 6.32 -11.28
CA ASN A 65 -12.28 4.87 -11.43
C ASN A 65 -11.00 4.09 -11.80
N VAL A 66 -9.81 4.71 -11.69
CA VAL A 66 -8.53 3.97 -11.78
C VAL A 66 -8.36 3.01 -10.60
N PHE A 67 -8.81 3.44 -9.42
CA PHE A 67 -8.77 2.67 -8.19
C PHE A 67 -10.19 2.28 -7.76
N ALA A 68 -10.37 1.02 -7.40
CA ALA A 68 -11.61 0.50 -6.81
C ALA A 68 -11.33 0.06 -5.38
N ARG A 69 -12.14 0.48 -4.42
CA ARG A 69 -11.96 0.11 -3.02
C ARG A 69 -12.22 -1.39 -2.85
N THR A 70 -11.28 -2.11 -2.24
CA THR A 70 -11.34 -3.57 -2.11
C THR A 70 -12.60 -4.03 -1.38
N THR A 71 -13.01 -3.34 -0.32
CA THR A 71 -14.22 -3.69 0.45
C THR A 71 -15.51 -3.49 -0.34
N GLU A 72 -15.59 -2.48 -1.20
CA GLU A 72 -16.74 -2.28 -2.10
C GLU A 72 -16.83 -3.41 -3.13
N VAL A 73 -15.68 -3.77 -3.74
CA VAL A 73 -15.59 -4.87 -4.70
C VAL A 73 -15.98 -6.20 -4.04
N MET A 74 -15.50 -6.46 -2.82
CA MET A 74 -15.91 -7.63 -2.04
C MET A 74 -17.41 -7.64 -1.74
N GLY A 75 -17.99 -6.48 -1.40
CA GLY A 75 -19.43 -6.35 -1.15
C GLY A 75 -20.29 -6.70 -2.36
N LEU A 76 -19.84 -6.37 -3.57
CA LEU A 76 -20.50 -6.77 -4.83
C LEU A 76 -20.45 -8.28 -5.07
N LEU A 77 -19.48 -8.99 -4.49
CA LEU A 77 -19.30 -10.44 -4.58
C LEU A 77 -19.92 -11.21 -3.40
N LYS A 78 -20.69 -10.53 -2.54
CA LYS A 78 -21.31 -11.16 -1.37
C LYS A 78 -22.18 -12.37 -1.75
N GLY A 79 -22.07 -13.45 -1.00
CA GLY A 79 -22.79 -14.70 -1.24
C GLY A 79 -22.25 -15.53 -2.40
N LYS A 80 -21.15 -15.11 -3.05
CA LYS A 80 -20.44 -15.94 -4.04
C LYS A 80 -19.49 -16.93 -3.39
N SER A 81 -19.09 -16.70 -2.14
CA SER A 81 -18.23 -17.60 -1.36
C SER A 81 -18.27 -17.24 0.11
N GLU A 82 -18.38 -18.26 0.96
CA GLU A 82 -18.31 -18.10 2.41
C GLU A 82 -16.95 -17.52 2.85
N LYS A 83 -15.85 -17.88 2.16
CA LYS A 83 -14.52 -17.35 2.48
C LYS A 83 -14.44 -15.84 2.23
N LEU A 84 -14.94 -15.37 1.07
CA LEU A 84 -15.00 -13.94 0.79
C LEU A 84 -15.94 -13.20 1.74
N ASP A 85 -17.09 -13.79 2.08
CA ASP A 85 -18.02 -13.19 3.03
C ASP A 85 -17.38 -13.03 4.42
N ARG A 86 -16.65 -14.04 4.90
CA ARG A 86 -15.89 -13.96 6.16
C ARG A 86 -14.80 -12.88 6.10
N LEU A 87 -14.06 -12.80 5.00
CA LEU A 87 -13.00 -11.80 4.81
C LEU A 87 -13.57 -10.37 4.74
N HIS A 88 -14.64 -10.18 3.96
CA HIS A 88 -15.36 -8.91 3.89
C HIS A 88 -15.86 -8.50 5.29
N ASN A 89 -16.53 -9.41 6.00
CA ASN A 89 -17.05 -9.13 7.34
C ASN A 89 -15.94 -8.78 8.33
N ALA A 90 -14.80 -9.47 8.29
CA ALA A 90 -13.64 -9.13 9.13
C ALA A 90 -13.11 -7.72 8.86
N ARG A 91 -13.11 -7.29 7.59
CA ARG A 91 -12.63 -5.96 7.17
C ARG A 91 -13.64 -4.83 7.40
N THR A 92 -14.94 -5.13 7.47
CA THR A 92 -16.00 -4.13 7.67
C THR A 92 -16.61 -4.14 9.07
N ALA A 93 -16.20 -5.05 9.96
CA ALA A 93 -16.69 -5.11 11.34
C ALA A 93 -16.32 -3.83 12.11
N ALA A 94 -17.11 -3.48 13.14
CA ALA A 94 -16.82 -2.34 14.00
C ALA A 94 -16.24 -2.81 15.35
N PRO A 95 -15.10 -2.27 15.84
CA PRO A 95 -14.22 -1.35 15.12
C PRO A 95 -13.47 -2.06 13.96
N PRO A 96 -13.18 -1.36 12.85
CA PRO A 96 -12.59 -1.95 11.63
C PRO A 96 -11.09 -2.17 11.78
N THR A 97 -10.70 -2.95 12.78
CA THR A 97 -9.28 -3.15 13.15
C THR A 97 -8.49 -3.86 12.06
N HIS A 98 -9.16 -4.62 11.20
CA HIS A 98 -8.57 -5.33 10.05
C HIS A 98 -8.79 -4.60 8.72
N ASP A 99 -9.26 -3.34 8.72
CA ASP A 99 -9.40 -2.58 7.49
C ASP A 99 -8.03 -2.20 6.93
N LEU A 100 -7.55 -2.91 5.92
CA LEU A 100 -6.27 -2.62 5.29
C LEU A 100 -6.31 -1.37 4.39
N SER A 101 -7.47 -0.70 4.30
CA SER A 101 -7.72 0.47 3.45
C SER A 101 -7.25 0.22 2.02
N GLU A 102 -7.50 -1.00 1.56
CA GLU A 102 -6.99 -1.50 0.29
C GLU A 102 -7.81 -1.00 -0.90
N TRP A 103 -7.07 -0.74 -1.98
CA TRP A 103 -7.58 -0.37 -3.28
C TRP A 103 -7.00 -1.31 -4.34
N LEU A 104 -7.74 -1.52 -5.41
CA LEU A 104 -7.31 -2.31 -6.56
C LEU A 104 -7.24 -1.42 -7.79
N SER A 105 -6.21 -1.62 -8.62
CA SER A 105 -6.17 -1.11 -9.99
C SER A 105 -6.05 -2.25 -10.99
N GLN A 106 -6.52 -2.01 -12.21
CA GLN A 106 -6.23 -2.89 -13.35
C GLN A 106 -4.91 -2.50 -14.00
N SER A 107 -4.05 -3.48 -14.21
CA SER A 107 -2.71 -3.38 -14.82
C SER A 107 -1.72 -2.50 -14.03
N CYS A 108 -0.45 -2.53 -14.44
CA CYS A 108 0.60 -1.68 -13.91
C CYS A 108 0.31 -0.22 -14.30
N ILE A 109 -0.05 0.61 -13.31
CA ILE A 109 -0.19 2.04 -13.51
C ILE A 109 1.19 2.64 -13.79
N ASN A 110 1.31 3.51 -14.80
CA ASN A 110 2.54 4.27 -15.00
C ASN A 110 2.66 5.34 -13.91
N VAL A 111 3.49 5.06 -12.90
CA VAL A 111 3.73 5.88 -11.72
C VAL A 111 4.99 6.74 -11.82
N THR A 112 5.69 6.71 -12.96
CA THR A 112 7.05 7.28 -13.08
C THR A 112 7.12 8.81 -13.02
N GLU A 113 6.01 9.53 -13.20
CA GLU A 113 5.99 11.01 -13.15
C GLU A 113 5.42 11.56 -11.83
N ASP A 114 4.63 10.78 -11.09
CA ASP A 114 3.86 11.25 -9.92
C ASP A 114 4.08 10.39 -8.64
N GLY A 115 5.12 9.55 -8.66
CA GLY A 115 5.42 8.60 -7.60
C GLY A 115 6.79 8.82 -6.95
N TRP A 116 6.88 8.50 -5.66
CA TRP A 116 8.12 8.44 -4.91
C TRP A 116 8.42 7.00 -4.50
N VAL A 117 9.67 6.58 -4.64
CA VAL A 117 10.12 5.23 -4.27
C VAL A 117 11.23 5.33 -3.24
N PHE A 118 11.08 4.60 -2.14
CA PHE A 118 12.06 4.53 -1.07
C PHE A 118 12.33 3.07 -0.71
N SER A 119 13.58 2.70 -0.50
CA SER A 119 13.88 1.40 0.13
C SER A 119 13.53 1.44 1.61
N LEU A 120 13.15 0.30 2.17
CA LEU A 120 12.85 0.16 3.59
C LEU A 120 14.08 0.48 4.44
N GLU A 121 15.27 0.08 3.99
CA GLU A 121 16.54 0.47 4.60
C GLU A 121 16.69 1.99 4.67
N LYS A 122 16.44 2.71 3.57
CA LYS A 122 16.59 4.16 3.54
C LYS A 122 15.64 4.87 4.50
N LEU A 123 14.41 4.39 4.63
CA LEU A 123 13.45 4.93 5.59
C LEU A 123 13.92 4.72 7.03
N ILE A 124 14.48 3.53 7.33
CA ILE A 124 15.05 3.23 8.65
C ILE A 124 16.24 4.16 8.95
N ASP A 125 17.19 4.28 8.02
CA ASP A 125 18.37 5.13 8.17
C ASP A 125 18.02 6.62 8.44
N CYS A 126 16.84 7.04 8.02
CA CYS A 126 16.36 8.41 8.18
C CYS A 126 15.52 8.64 9.42
N GLY A 127 15.27 7.62 10.24
CA GLY A 127 14.60 7.83 11.52
C GLY A 127 13.23 7.16 11.64
N LEU A 128 12.85 6.27 10.72
CA LEU A 128 11.53 5.63 10.76
C LEU A 128 11.30 4.90 12.09
N LEU A 129 12.32 4.24 12.64
CA LEU A 129 12.18 3.47 13.90
C LEU A 129 12.20 4.37 15.13
N GLU A 130 12.80 5.55 15.03
CA GLU A 130 12.78 6.60 16.05
C GLU A 130 11.41 7.27 16.09
N LEU A 131 10.83 7.55 14.92
CA LEU A 131 9.49 8.13 14.76
C LEU A 131 8.39 7.13 15.12
N CYS A 132 8.59 5.86 14.77
CA CYS A 132 7.63 4.78 14.99
C CYS A 132 8.29 3.57 15.68
N PRO A 133 8.60 3.66 16.99
CA PRO A 133 9.34 2.63 17.73
C PRO A 133 8.69 1.25 17.71
N TRP A 134 7.37 1.19 17.55
CA TRP A 134 6.60 -0.05 17.48
C TRP A 134 6.94 -0.95 16.28
N PHE A 135 7.63 -0.43 15.25
CA PHE A 135 8.17 -1.23 14.15
C PHE A 135 9.51 -1.90 14.49
N SER A 136 10.17 -1.51 15.58
CA SER A 136 11.47 -2.08 15.98
C SER A 136 11.37 -3.52 16.50
N ASP A 137 10.18 -3.98 16.85
CA ASP A 137 9.95 -5.35 17.30
C ASP A 137 9.98 -6.34 16.12
N ARG A 138 11.18 -6.85 15.83
CA ARG A 138 11.40 -7.83 14.76
C ARG A 138 10.61 -9.13 14.93
N SER A 139 10.22 -9.50 16.15
CA SER A 139 9.41 -10.70 16.38
C SER A 139 8.01 -10.59 15.77
N LYS A 140 7.55 -9.35 15.54
CA LYS A 140 6.27 -9.01 14.94
C LYS A 140 6.33 -8.77 13.43
N TRP A 141 7.51 -8.87 12.81
CA TRP A 141 7.62 -8.68 11.36
C TRP A 141 6.95 -9.83 10.58
N SER A 142 6.82 -11.03 11.15
CA SER A 142 6.16 -12.16 10.49
C SER A 142 4.64 -12.12 10.50
N THR A 143 4.01 -11.11 11.14
CA THR A 143 2.56 -10.92 11.13
C THR A 143 2.19 -9.61 10.45
N TRP A 144 1.30 -9.65 9.47
CA TRP A 144 0.88 -8.45 8.73
C TRP A 144 -0.43 -7.88 9.29
N ALA A 145 -1.58 -8.46 8.91
CA ALA A 145 -2.88 -7.93 9.27
C ALA A 145 -3.13 -7.88 10.78
N GLU A 146 -2.72 -8.93 11.51
CA GLU A 146 -2.83 -8.98 12.98
C GLU A 146 -1.99 -7.87 13.64
N ARG A 147 -0.77 -7.63 13.14
CA ARG A 147 0.09 -6.58 13.69
C ARG A 147 -0.46 -5.19 13.41
N VAL A 148 -1.01 -4.96 12.20
CA VAL A 148 -1.69 -3.69 11.90
C VAL A 148 -2.87 -3.48 12.87
N ALA A 149 -3.68 -4.51 13.12
CA ALA A 149 -4.80 -4.43 14.06
C ALA A 149 -4.32 -4.13 15.49
N GLU A 150 -3.26 -4.79 15.96
CA GLU A 150 -2.62 -4.51 17.25
C GLU A 150 -2.15 -3.05 17.33
N LEU A 151 -1.45 -2.55 16.30
CA LEU A 151 -0.91 -1.19 16.27
C LEU A 151 -2.01 -0.14 16.28
N ARG A 152 -3.09 -0.38 15.53
CA ARG A 152 -4.29 0.47 15.56
C ARG A 152 -4.93 0.52 16.93
N GLN A 153 -5.15 -0.63 17.54
CA GLN A 153 -5.73 -0.70 18.89
C GLN A 153 -4.84 -0.04 19.95
N ALA A 154 -3.53 -0.24 19.87
CA ALA A 154 -2.61 0.23 20.90
C ALA A 154 -2.28 1.72 20.80
N ASN A 155 -2.25 2.28 19.58
CA ASN A 155 -1.72 3.63 19.36
C ASN A 155 -2.74 4.62 18.78
N PHE A 156 -3.88 4.14 18.27
CA PHE A 156 -4.84 4.97 17.52
C PHE A 156 -6.30 4.80 17.97
N VAL A 157 -6.55 3.91 18.94
CA VAL A 157 -7.87 3.74 19.57
C VAL A 157 -7.83 4.30 20.99
N ASP A 158 -8.15 5.59 21.13
CA ASP A 158 -8.64 6.12 22.40
C ASP A 158 -10.07 5.61 22.68
N HIS A 159 -10.40 5.41 23.95
CA HIS A 159 -11.66 4.85 24.43
C HIS A 159 -12.92 5.71 24.21
N GLU A 160 -12.87 6.76 23.38
CA GLU A 160 -14.07 7.52 22.97
C GLU A 160 -14.13 7.77 21.45
N PRO A 161 -15.30 7.55 20.82
CA PRO A 161 -15.50 7.70 19.39
C PRO A 161 -15.63 9.19 19.05
N SER A 162 -14.51 9.88 18.88
CA SER A 162 -14.51 11.24 18.34
C SER A 162 -13.62 11.32 17.09
N THR A 163 -13.93 12.30 16.25
CA THR A 163 -13.30 12.61 14.95
C THR A 163 -11.79 12.89 14.98
N VAL A 164 -11.13 12.70 16.13
CA VAL A 164 -9.70 12.95 16.40
C VAL A 164 -8.80 11.79 15.95
N GLN A 165 -9.32 10.55 15.85
CA GLN A 165 -8.53 9.34 15.56
C GLN A 165 -7.93 9.30 14.14
N ALA A 166 -8.72 9.69 13.14
CA ALA A 166 -8.24 9.79 11.76
C ALA A 166 -7.17 10.88 11.58
N ASP A 167 -7.06 11.82 12.53
CA ASP A 167 -6.09 12.89 12.48
C ASP A 167 -4.72 12.45 13.03
N GLU A 168 -4.64 11.46 13.94
CA GLU A 168 -3.37 10.99 14.50
C GLU A 168 -2.61 10.03 13.58
N GLU A 169 -3.28 9.02 13.00
CA GLU A 169 -2.68 8.16 11.96
C GLU A 169 -2.22 9.04 10.78
N LYS A 170 -3.05 10.01 10.37
CA LYS A 170 -2.71 10.96 9.32
C LYS A 170 -1.54 11.88 9.67
N ARG A 171 -1.36 12.25 10.95
CA ARG A 171 -0.19 13.04 11.39
C ARG A 171 1.09 12.23 11.33
N VAL A 172 1.05 10.95 11.71
CA VAL A 172 2.18 10.02 11.56
C VAL A 172 2.49 9.83 10.08
N ASP A 173 1.47 9.61 9.25
CA ASP A 173 1.63 9.48 7.80
C ASP A 173 2.28 10.73 7.20
N LEU A 174 1.82 11.93 7.59
CA LEU A 174 2.42 13.20 7.15
C LEU A 174 3.87 13.34 7.60
N ALA A 175 4.20 13.00 8.85
CA ALA A 175 5.56 13.08 9.35
C ALA A 175 6.51 12.11 8.61
N ILE A 176 6.02 10.91 8.25
CA ILE A 176 6.81 9.96 7.45
C ILE A 176 6.94 10.45 6.01
N VAL A 177 5.91 11.06 5.43
CA VAL A 177 5.99 11.68 4.10
C VAL A 177 6.97 12.85 4.11
N GLU A 178 6.96 13.70 5.14
CA GLU A 178 7.94 14.77 5.31
C GLU A 178 9.36 14.20 5.42
N LEU A 179 9.55 13.18 6.25
CA LEU A 179 10.82 12.46 6.36
C LEU A 179 11.28 11.91 5.01
N ALA A 180 10.35 11.33 4.25
CA ALA A 180 10.62 10.79 2.93
C ALA A 180 10.90 11.89 1.89
N MET A 181 10.27 13.06 2.01
CA MET A 181 10.50 14.21 1.13
C MET A 181 11.84 14.88 1.39
N GLU A 182 12.34 14.91 2.64
CA GLU A 182 13.70 15.37 2.96
C GLU A 182 14.77 14.53 2.21
N LEU A 183 14.45 13.29 1.81
CA LEU A 183 15.32 12.45 0.99
C LEU A 183 15.38 12.88 -0.48
N VAL A 184 14.33 13.54 -0.97
CA VAL A 184 14.18 13.88 -2.40
C VAL A 184 15.07 15.07 -2.78
N ASP A 185 15.48 15.90 -1.81
CA ASP A 185 16.41 17.03 -2.03
C ASP A 185 17.85 16.58 -2.38
N VAL A 186 18.12 15.27 -2.45
CA VAL A 186 19.47 14.74 -2.74
C VAL A 186 19.62 14.18 -4.15
N THR A 187 18.54 13.87 -4.88
CA THR A 187 18.68 13.52 -6.31
C THR A 187 17.33 13.56 -7.02
N PRO A 188 17.18 14.31 -8.13
CA PRO A 188 16.04 14.07 -9.02
C PRO A 188 16.09 12.61 -9.46
N ALA A 189 14.92 11.98 -9.64
CA ALA A 189 14.80 10.67 -10.25
C ALA A 189 15.42 10.69 -11.66
N GLY A 190 16.74 10.52 -11.72
CA GLY A 190 17.46 10.21 -12.94
C GLY A 190 17.03 8.82 -13.40
N PRO A 191 17.18 8.50 -14.70
CA PRO A 191 16.58 7.33 -15.34
C PRO A 191 17.25 5.98 -14.96
N ALA A 192 17.75 5.83 -13.73
CA ALA A 192 18.64 4.75 -13.32
C ALA A 192 18.00 3.73 -12.35
N LEU A 193 16.68 3.54 -12.43
CA LEU A 193 16.11 2.20 -12.23
C LEU A 193 15.58 1.78 -13.60
N ALA A 194 16.42 1.07 -14.35
CA ALA A 194 15.98 0.34 -15.51
C ALA A 194 15.03 -0.77 -15.03
N TRP A 195 13.75 -0.43 -14.87
CA TRP A 195 12.65 -1.37 -14.86
C TRP A 195 12.67 -2.06 -16.21
N ALA A 196 13.41 -3.17 -16.31
CA ALA A 196 13.56 -3.89 -17.55
C ALA A 196 12.17 -4.35 -18.05
N ASP A 197 11.74 -3.74 -19.14
CA ASP A 197 10.78 -4.25 -20.13
C ASP A 197 9.27 -4.25 -19.77
N LEU A 198 8.72 -3.09 -19.34
CA LEU A 198 7.27 -2.81 -19.46
C LEU A 198 6.93 -1.70 -20.46
N SER A 199 7.93 -1.15 -21.17
CA SER A 199 7.77 -0.06 -22.14
C SER A 199 7.29 -0.48 -23.53
N ARG A 200 6.72 -1.68 -23.72
CA ARG A 200 6.29 -2.18 -25.05
C ARG A 200 4.87 -1.81 -25.46
N VAL A 201 4.27 -0.76 -24.87
CA VAL A 201 3.00 -0.21 -25.39
C VAL A 201 3.20 1.27 -25.76
N PRO A 202 3.25 1.61 -27.06
CA PRO A 202 3.41 2.99 -27.48
C PRO A 202 2.07 3.74 -27.46
N ASN A 203 2.18 5.01 -27.08
CA ASN A 203 1.20 6.11 -27.18
C ASN A 203 0.21 6.26 -26.02
N LEU A 204 0.42 7.31 -25.22
CA LEU A 204 -0.61 8.32 -25.01
C LEU A 204 0.05 9.65 -24.57
N LYS A 205 0.05 10.65 -25.46
CA LYS A 205 0.29 12.04 -25.08
C LYS A 205 -1.02 12.62 -24.52
N ARG A 206 -1.06 13.10 -23.28
CA ARG A 206 -2.04 14.09 -22.79
C ARG A 206 -1.36 14.98 -21.76
N SER A 207 -1.17 16.27 -22.03
CA SER A 207 -2.13 17.38 -21.93
C SER A 207 -2.57 17.65 -20.50
N ARG A 208 -1.84 18.54 -19.82
CA ARG A 208 -2.22 19.15 -18.53
C ARG A 208 -3.58 19.83 -18.67
N SER A 209 -4.61 19.22 -18.09
CA SER A 209 -5.89 19.87 -17.80
C SER A 209 -5.96 20.10 -16.30
N GLN A 210 -6.09 21.37 -15.92
CA GLN A 210 -6.39 21.77 -14.55
C GLN A 210 -7.72 21.17 -14.10
N THR A 211 -7.71 20.40 -13.02
CA THR A 211 -8.90 20.15 -12.20
C THR A 211 -8.58 20.51 -10.76
N LYS A 212 -9.13 21.64 -10.32
CA LYS A 212 -9.16 22.07 -8.93
C LYS A 212 -10.25 21.27 -8.20
N ASN A 213 -9.95 20.83 -6.98
CA ASN A 213 -10.82 20.15 -5.99
C ASN A 213 -10.99 18.61 -6.05
N ALA A 214 -9.95 17.86 -6.40
CA ALA A 214 -9.87 16.46 -5.95
C ALA A 214 -9.28 16.42 -4.52
N LYS A 215 -9.87 15.64 -3.61
CA LYS A 215 -9.20 15.29 -2.34
C LYS A 215 -7.87 14.64 -2.69
N ARG A 216 -6.77 15.17 -2.16
CA ARG A 216 -5.47 14.51 -2.23
C ARG A 216 -5.52 13.27 -1.35
N GLU A 217 -5.52 12.10 -1.97
CA GLU A 217 -5.32 10.84 -1.29
C GLU A 217 -3.99 10.25 -1.77
N LEU A 218 -3.11 9.92 -0.83
CA LEU A 218 -1.89 9.19 -1.13
C LEU A 218 -2.23 7.70 -1.07
N ILE A 219 -1.80 6.97 -2.09
CA ILE A 219 -1.91 5.53 -2.13
C ILE A 219 -0.50 4.94 -2.25
N VAL A 220 -0.26 3.86 -1.51
CA VAL A 220 1.04 3.25 -1.26
C VAL A 220 1.03 1.79 -1.70
N LEU A 221 2.15 1.35 -2.29
CA LEU A 221 2.41 -0.03 -2.71
C LEU A 221 3.77 -0.49 -2.15
N VAL A 222 3.84 -1.74 -1.70
CA VAL A 222 5.10 -2.40 -1.31
C VAL A 222 5.56 -3.28 -2.48
N VAL A 223 6.80 -3.12 -2.90
CA VAL A 223 7.42 -3.88 -3.99
C VAL A 223 8.71 -4.52 -3.49
N SER A 224 8.88 -5.83 -3.68
CA SER A 224 10.15 -6.52 -3.46
C SER A 224 10.79 -6.83 -4.80
N VAL A 225 12.09 -6.54 -4.93
CA VAL A 225 12.89 -6.76 -6.16
C VAL A 225 13.95 -7.83 -5.91
#